data_AF-A0A9E5KJE5-F1
#
_entry.id   AF-A0A9E5KJE5-F1
#
_cell.length_a   1.000
_cell.length_b   1.000
_cell.length_c   1.000
_cell.angle_alpha   90.00
_cell.angle_beta   90.00
_cell.angle_gamma   90.00
#
_symmetry.space_group_name_H-M   'P 1'
#
loop_
_entity.id
_entity.type
_entity.pdbx_description
1 polymer ?
#
loop_
_entity_poly.entity_id
_entity_poly.type
_entity_poly.pdbx_seq_one_letter_code
_entity_poly.pdbx_strand_id
1 'polypeptide(L)'
;MKIHFIGIGKMGLPMAQHLAAAGHDLTVSDLDVNRCKQAKAQGLKVVLDGEKAMSTVAVVFSSLPNDSALLSVAERVARHVHSGCIWV
;
A
#
# COMPACT_ATOMS: atom_id res chain seq x y z
N MET A 1 5.14 -6.37 -11.65
CA MET A 1 4.70 -4.96 -11.84
C MET A 1 5.00 -4.16 -10.59
N LYS A 2 5.04 -2.82 -10.66
CA LYS A 2 5.25 -1.95 -9.50
C LYS A 2 3.92 -1.69 -8.80
N ILE A 3 3.88 -1.99 -7.50
CA ILE A 3 2.66 -1.93 -6.69
C ILE A 3 2.94 -1.20 -5.37
N HIS A 4 1.99 -0.38 -4.94
CA HIS A 4 1.96 0.15 -3.57
C HIS A 4 0.73 -0.38 -2.81
N PHE A 5 0.91 -0.90 -1.60
CA PHE A 5 -0.18 -1.36 -0.75
C PHE A 5 -0.33 -0.46 0.48
N ILE A 6 -1.51 0.15 0.65
CA ILE A 6 -1.86 1.01 1.77
C ILE A 6 -2.73 0.23 2.76
N GLY A 7 -2.27 0.14 4.00
CA GLY A 7 -2.96 -0.59 5.06
C GLY A 7 -2.60 -2.07 5.06
N ILE A 8 -1.76 -2.46 6.02
CA ILE A 8 -1.24 -3.82 6.20
C ILE A 8 -1.70 -4.37 7.55
N GLY A 9 -3.00 -4.23 7.80
CA GLY A 9 -3.69 -4.86 8.93
C GLY A 9 -3.93 -6.35 8.71
N LYS A 10 -4.95 -6.89 9.39
CA LYS A 10 -5.27 -8.33 9.39
C LYS A 10 -5.43 -8.94 7.98
N MET A 11 -6.05 -8.21 7.06
CA MET A 11 -6.23 -8.65 5.67
C MET A 11 -5.14 -8.14 4.73
N GLY A 12 -4.78 -6.86 4.83
CA GLY A 12 -3.80 -6.25 3.93
C GLY A 12 -2.41 -6.90 4.00
N LEU A 13 -1.96 -7.33 5.18
CA LEU A 13 -0.65 -7.97 5.33
C LEU A 13 -0.53 -9.29 4.54
N PRO A 14 -1.39 -10.31 4.73
CA PRO A 14 -1.30 -11.54 3.95
C PRO A 14 -1.52 -11.31 2.45
N MET A 15 -2.38 -10.36 2.06
CA MET A 15 -2.54 -9.99 0.65
C MET A 15 -1.24 -9.43 0.05
N ALA A 16 -0.58 -8.51 0.77
CA ALA A 16 0.71 -7.95 0.37
C ALA A 16 1.80 -9.04 0.28
N GLN A 17 1.81 -9.99 1.20
CA GLN A 17 2.76 -11.13 1.15
C GLN A 17 2.56 -11.97 -0.12
N HIS A 18 1.33 -12.28 -0.51
CA HIS A 18 1.07 -13.02 -1.75
C HIS A 18 1.52 -12.25 -3.00
N LEU A 19 1.26 -10.94 -3.06
CA LEU A 19 1.71 -10.09 -4.17
C LEU A 19 3.24 -10.04 -4.27
N ALA A 20 3.94 -9.96 -3.13
CA ALA A 20 5.39 -10.01 -3.08
C ALA A 20 5.92 -11.39 -3.51
N ALA A 21 5.32 -12.48 -3.01
CA ALA A 21 5.70 -13.85 -3.35
C ALA A 21 5.48 -14.16 -4.84
N ALA A 22 4.51 -13.51 -5.48
CA ALA A 22 4.29 -13.57 -6.93
C ALA A 22 5.33 -12.79 -7.76
N GLY A 23 6.32 -12.16 -7.12
CA GLY A 23 7.42 -11.46 -7.80
C GLY A 23 7.09 -10.03 -8.24
N HIS A 24 6.06 -9.39 -7.65
CA HIS A 24 5.81 -7.98 -7.89
C HIS A 24 6.79 -7.08 -7.12
N ASP A 25 7.16 -5.93 -7.69
CA ASP A 25 7.92 -4.89 -7.00
C ASP A 25 6.95 -4.14 -6.07
N LEU A 26 6.80 -4.67 -4.87
CA LEU A 26 5.80 -4.25 -3.89
C LEU A 26 6.43 -3.36 -2.83
N THR A 27 5.81 -2.21 -2.61
CA THR A 27 6.04 -1.40 -1.41
C THR A 27 4.77 -1.37 -0.56
N VAL A 28 4.92 -1.22 0.76
CA VAL A 28 3.78 -1.15 1.68
C VAL A 28 3.88 0.04 2.63
N SER A 29 2.75 0.58 3.05
CA SER A 29 2.66 1.61 4.09
C SER A 29 1.46 1.39 5.03
N ASP A 30 1.60 1.83 6.28
CA ASP A 30 0.53 1.87 7.28
C ASP A 30 0.79 3.04 8.23
N LEU A 31 -0.26 3.56 8.85
CA LEU A 31 -0.16 4.57 9.90
C LEU A 31 0.30 3.95 11.23
N ASP A 32 0.02 2.66 11.44
CA ASP A 32 0.45 1.92 12.62
C ASP A 32 1.89 1.43 12.47
N VAL A 33 2.79 2.03 13.24
CA VAL A 33 4.22 1.70 13.27
C VAL A 33 4.47 0.23 13.62
N ASN A 34 3.63 -0.40 14.44
CA ASN A 34 3.80 -1.81 14.80
C ASN A 34 3.48 -2.73 13.61
N ARG A 35 2.47 -2.40 12.80
CA ARG A 35 2.17 -3.12 11.56
C ARG A 35 3.29 -2.96 10.55
N CYS A 36 3.84 -1.75 10.42
CA CYS A 36 5.04 -1.51 9.61
C CYS A 36 6.23 -2.38 10.07
N LYS A 37 6.50 -2.47 11.37
CA LYS A 37 7.55 -3.37 11.90
C LYS A 37 7.26 -4.83 11.56
N GLN A 38 6.01 -5.28 11.71
CA GLN A 38 5.60 -6.63 11.37
C GLN A 38 5.80 -6.93 9.89
N ALA A 39 5.36 -6.06 8.98
CA ALA A 39 5.56 -6.22 7.54
C ALA A 39 7.04 -6.29 7.17
N LYS A 40 7.88 -5.43 7.78
CA LYS A 40 9.33 -5.48 7.58
C LYS A 40 9.93 -6.81 8.05
N ALA A 41 9.49 -7.33 9.21
CA ALA A 41 9.92 -8.63 9.70
C ALA A 41 9.48 -9.79 8.78
N GLN A 42 8.41 -9.60 8.02
CA GLN A 42 7.93 -10.52 6.99
C GLN A 42 8.59 -10.29 5.61
N GLY A 43 9.65 -9.48 5.54
CA GLY A 43 10.43 -9.24 4.31
C GLY A 43 9.81 -8.23 3.35
N LEU A 44 8.73 -7.54 3.73
CA LEU A 44 8.10 -6.52 2.87
C LEU A 44 8.87 -5.20 2.90
N LYS A 45 8.90 -4.51 1.76
CA LYS A 45 9.52 -3.19 1.62
C LYS A 45 8.58 -2.09 2.13
N VAL A 46 8.75 -1.75 3.40
CA VAL A 46 7.99 -0.66 4.05
C VAL A 46 8.55 0.70 3.65
N VAL A 47 7.67 1.63 3.30
CA VAL A 47 8.01 3.03 3.00
C VAL A 47 7.30 3.97 3.96
N LEU A 48 7.98 5.07 4.33
CA LEU A 48 7.40 6.11 5.20
C LEU A 48 6.62 7.16 4.40
N ASP A 49 7.09 7.46 3.19
CA ASP A 49 6.45 8.39 2.27
C ASP A 49 5.60 7.60 1.26
N GLY A 50 4.35 7.33 1.64
CA GLY A 50 3.39 6.62 0.79
C GLY A 50 2.98 7.42 -0.45
N GLU A 51 3.04 8.76 -0.40
CA GLU A 51 2.64 9.64 -1.52
C GLU A 51 3.66 9.59 -2.65
N LYS A 52 4.94 9.65 -2.29
CA LYS A 52 6.03 9.42 -3.24
C LYS A 52 6.02 7.98 -3.79
N ALA A 53 5.64 7.00 -2.97
CA ALA A 53 5.55 5.64 -3.44
C ALA A 53 4.44 5.47 -4.48
N MET A 54 3.23 5.94 -4.20
CA MET A 54 2.07 5.78 -5.09
C MET A 54 2.19 6.57 -6.41
N SER A 55 3.01 7.61 -6.48
CA SER A 55 3.20 8.40 -7.71
C SER A 55 4.00 7.69 -8.81
N THR A 56 4.58 6.52 -8.52
CA THR A 56 5.49 5.80 -9.43
C THR A 56 5.08 4.36 -9.74
N VAL A 57 3.91 3.93 -9.26
CA VAL A 57 3.42 2.54 -9.36
C VAL A 57 2.25 2.43 -10.33
N ALA A 58 2.13 1.26 -10.98
CA ALA A 58 1.03 1.01 -11.90
C ALA A 58 -0.29 0.69 -11.16
N VAL A 59 -0.20 0.15 -9.94
CA VAL A 59 -1.36 -0.23 -9.12
C VAL A 59 -1.15 0.20 -7.68
N VAL A 60 -2.17 0.80 -7.09
CA VAL A 60 -2.30 1.00 -5.65
C VAL A 60 -3.37 0.07 -5.14
N PHE A 61 -3.08 -0.69 -4.08
CA PHE A 61 -4.09 -1.44 -3.31
C PHE A 61 -4.33 -0.75 -1.98
N SER A 62 -5.56 -0.84 -1.48
CA SER A 62 -5.89 -0.41 -0.12
C SER A 62 -6.72 -1.44 0.65
N SER A 63 -6.41 -1.62 1.93
CA SER A 63 -7.21 -2.42 2.87
C SER A 63 -7.46 -1.60 4.13
N LEU A 64 -8.61 -0.95 4.19
CA LEU A 64 -8.89 0.12 5.15
C LEU A 64 -10.00 -0.27 6.15
N PRO A 65 -9.99 0.25 7.39
CA PRO A 65 -10.88 -0.20 8.44
C PRO A 65 -12.32 0.33 8.34
N ASN A 66 -12.54 1.45 7.64
CA ASN A 66 -13.84 2.11 7.51
C ASN A 66 -13.84 3.17 6.39
N ASP A 67 -15.01 3.75 6.13
CA ASP A 67 -15.23 4.72 5.05
C ASP A 67 -14.48 6.03 5.24
N SER A 68 -14.28 6.49 6.49
CA SER A 68 -13.49 7.70 6.76
C SER A 68 -12.03 7.53 6.32
N ALA A 69 -11.44 6.37 6.63
CA ALA A 69 -10.11 6.03 6.15
C ALA A 69 -10.08 5.90 4.61
N LEU A 70 -11.12 5.31 4.01
CA LEU A 70 -11.27 5.22 2.55
C LEU A 70 -11.25 6.59 1.88
N LEU A 71 -12.08 7.52 2.34
CA LEU A 71 -12.15 8.86 1.75
C LEU A 71 -10.84 9.62 1.90
N SER A 72 -10.17 9.52 3.05
CA SER A 72 -8.84 10.12 3.26
C SER A 72 -7.78 9.55 2.29
N VAL A 73 -7.77 8.24 2.07
CA VAL A 73 -6.88 7.61 1.09
C VAL A 73 -7.27 7.97 -0.34
N ALA A 74 -8.58 8.03 -0.66
CA ALA A 74 -9.07 8.42 -1.97
C ALA A 74 -8.57 9.80 -2.40
N GLU A 75 -8.64 10.78 -1.49
CA GLU A 75 -8.11 12.12 -1.75
C GLU A 75 -6.61 12.13 -2.03
N ARG A 76 -5.84 11.31 -1.30
CA ARG A 76 -4.38 11.21 -1.48
C ARG A 76 -4.05 10.51 -2.80
N VAL A 77 -4.74 9.43 -3.11
CA VAL A 77 -4.60 8.70 -4.39
C VAL A 77 -4.92 9.63 -5.56
N ALA A 78 -6.08 10.30 -5.54
CA ALA A 78 -6.51 11.20 -6.62
C ALA A 78 -5.51 12.34 -6.89
N ARG A 79 -4.76 12.78 -5.88
CA ARG A 79 -3.77 13.85 -6.00
C ARG A 79 -2.38 13.39 -6.48
N HIS A 80 -1.97 12.18 -6.12
CA HIS A 80 -0.55 11.79 -6.22
C HIS A 80 -0.25 10.70 -7.25
N VAL A 81 -1.23 9.87 -7.63
CA VAL A 81 -0.99 8.84 -8.63
C VAL A 81 -0.85 9.44 -10.02
N HIS A 82 -0.09 8.77 -10.88
CA HIS A 82 0.03 9.16 -12.28
C HIS A 82 -1.16 8.70 -13.12
N SER A 83 -1.36 9.31 -14.28
CA SER A 83 -2.37 8.87 -15.26
C SER A 83 -2.14 7.40 -15.66
N GLY A 84 -3.21 6.62 -15.71
CA GLY A 84 -3.16 5.19 -16.00
C GLY A 84 -2.86 4.29 -14.80
N CYS A 85 -2.63 4.85 -13.60
CA CYS A 85 -2.60 4.06 -12.37
C CYS A 85 -4.00 3.53 -12.04
N ILE A 86 -4.09 2.27 -11.61
CA ILE A 86 -5.32 1.65 -11.12
C ILE A 86 -5.31 1.65 -9.59
N TRP A 87 -6.39 2.09 -8.96
CA TRP A 87 -6.59 1.95 -7.52
C TRP A 87 -7.65 0.88 -7.23
N VAL A 88 -7.29 -0.04 -6.33
CA VAL A 88 -8.11 -1.16 -5.85
C VAL A 88 -8.36 -1.05 -4.35
#